data_AF-A0A7S3M626-F1
#
_entry.id   AF-A0A7S3M626-F1
#
_cell.length_a   1.000
_cell.length_b   1.000
_cell.length_c   1.000
_cell.angle_alpha   90.00
_cell.angle_beta   90.00
_cell.angle_gamma   90.00
#
_symmetry.space_group_name_H-M   'P 1'
#
loop_
_entity.id
_entity.type
_entity.pdbx_description
1 polymer ?
#
loop_
_entity_poly.entity_id
_entity_poly.type
_entity_poly.pdbx_seq_one_letter_code
_entity_poly.pdbx_strand_id
1 'polypeptide(L)'
;HNPQETYPYYQLPYCKPDHGIDTKKRASGIGEVLEGNELRNSGFKLHFATNVDREDICDMKLDKETAAEFEVAVDQQYWYELVLDDLPMWGMVGEVLRDDTHGRMEKHIFTHRSLSIAYSGNRIIEVNLTSENPVPIEAGQQLSFTYSVHWKETTKSFEKRFNRYLEYDFFEHKIHWFSIFNSFMMVIFLCGLVAIIMFRTLKNDFARYAKDEDLDVEGLQVIGEDTGWKQVHGDVFRPPENLELFCAIVGTGWQLVILVLFVILYAMLGPYLHGNMYEDRGEMISTFIICFSLSSAIAGYSSGSYYRRFFPTARSELNSQWQKA
;
A
#
# COMPACT_ATOMS: atom_id res chain seq x y z
N HIS A 1 10.33 -15.19 -15.11
CA HIS A 1 8.94 -15.41 -14.73
C HIS A 1 8.70 -14.65 -13.44
N ASN A 2 7.82 -13.65 -13.46
CA ASN A 2 7.52 -12.81 -12.31
C ASN A 2 6.19 -13.30 -11.68
N PRO A 3 6.22 -13.97 -10.51
CA PRO A 3 5.00 -14.51 -9.91
C PRO A 3 4.02 -13.42 -9.42
N GLN A 4 4.43 -12.14 -9.43
CA GLN A 4 3.58 -11.01 -9.06
C GLN A 4 2.91 -10.33 -10.27
N GLU A 5 3.18 -10.79 -11.49
CA GLU A 5 2.57 -10.21 -12.68
C GLU A 5 1.14 -10.73 -12.86
N THR A 6 0.17 -9.82 -12.88
CA THR A 6 -1.25 -10.14 -13.01
C THR A 6 -1.72 -9.92 -14.44
N TYR A 7 -2.52 -10.86 -14.94
CA TYR A 7 -3.08 -10.83 -16.29
C TYR A 7 -4.61 -10.89 -16.26
N PRO A 8 -5.31 -10.32 -17.25
CA PRO A 8 -6.74 -10.51 -17.39
C PRO A 8 -7.09 -12.01 -17.47
N TYR A 9 -8.17 -12.41 -16.78
CA TYR A 9 -8.56 -13.82 -16.68
C TYR A 9 -8.71 -14.54 -18.03
N TYR A 10 -9.31 -13.87 -19.02
CA TYR A 10 -9.51 -14.39 -20.38
C TYR A 10 -8.31 -14.17 -21.32
N GLN A 11 -7.13 -13.84 -20.78
CA GLN A 11 -5.88 -13.93 -21.54
C GLN A 11 -5.50 -15.41 -21.76
N LEU A 12 -5.83 -16.28 -20.79
CA LEU A 12 -5.87 -17.72 -21.05
C LEU A 12 -7.13 -18.07 -21.84
N PRO A 13 -7.08 -19.06 -22.73
CA PRO A 13 -8.16 -19.38 -23.67
C PRO A 13 -9.30 -20.16 -23.00
N TYR A 14 -9.73 -19.74 -21.81
CA TYR A 14 -10.92 -20.24 -21.15
C TYR A 14 -12.17 -19.87 -21.94
N CYS A 15 -13.13 -20.81 -22.01
CA CYS A 15 -14.45 -20.50 -22.51
C CYS A 15 -15.20 -19.50 -21.63
N LYS A 16 -16.15 -18.80 -22.25
CA LYS A 16 -17.04 -17.87 -21.57
C LYS A 16 -18.34 -18.60 -21.21
N PRO A 17 -19.01 -18.23 -20.11
CA PRO A 17 -20.28 -18.84 -19.73
C PRO A 17 -21.37 -18.63 -20.81
N ASP A 18 -22.08 -19.69 -21.17
CA ASP A 18 -23.06 -19.67 -22.28
C ASP A 18 -24.43 -19.06 -21.92
N HIS A 19 -24.66 -18.68 -20.66
CA HIS A 19 -25.97 -18.27 -20.16
C HIS A 19 -26.37 -16.81 -20.44
N GLY A 20 -25.71 -16.11 -21.37
CA GLY A 20 -26.05 -14.71 -21.70
C GLY A 20 -25.85 -13.73 -20.55
N ILE A 21 -25.08 -14.11 -19.53
CA ILE A 21 -24.74 -13.25 -18.40
C ILE A 21 -23.69 -12.26 -18.89
N ASP A 22 -23.96 -10.98 -18.64
CA ASP A 22 -23.07 -9.90 -18.99
C ASP A 22 -21.78 -9.98 -18.17
N THR A 23 -20.73 -10.55 -18.75
CA THR A 23 -19.36 -10.61 -18.18
C THR A 23 -18.66 -9.25 -18.24
N LYS A 24 -19.44 -8.17 -18.26
CA LYS A 24 -18.94 -6.80 -18.25
C LYS A 24 -18.08 -6.54 -17.04
N LYS A 25 -17.12 -5.64 -17.25
CA LYS A 25 -16.28 -5.08 -16.21
C LYS A 25 -17.17 -4.45 -15.13
N ARG A 26 -16.93 -4.81 -13.87
CA ARG A 26 -17.56 -4.15 -12.72
C ARG A 26 -17.14 -2.68 -12.72
N ALA A 27 -18.05 -1.77 -12.35
CA ALA A 27 -17.68 -0.40 -12.09
C ALA A 27 -16.76 -0.37 -10.85
N SER A 28 -15.48 -0.08 -11.07
CA SER A 28 -14.47 -0.05 -10.01
C SER A 28 -14.32 1.35 -9.43
N GLY A 29 -13.97 1.41 -8.14
CA GLY A 29 -13.59 2.64 -7.46
C GLY A 29 -12.23 3.16 -7.96
N ILE A 30 -11.90 4.42 -7.62
CA ILE A 30 -10.63 5.04 -8.04
C ILE A 30 -9.42 4.25 -7.52
N GLY A 31 -9.46 3.80 -6.26
CA GLY A 31 -8.38 3.01 -5.67
C GLY A 31 -8.18 1.66 -6.37
N GLU A 32 -9.25 0.93 -6.65
CA GLU A 32 -9.16 -0.35 -7.39
C GLU A 32 -8.54 -0.17 -8.78
N VAL A 33 -8.91 0.92 -9.49
CA VAL A 33 -8.36 1.23 -10.82
C VAL A 33 -6.87 1.54 -10.74
N LEU A 34 -6.42 2.24 -9.70
CA LEU A 34 -5.00 2.56 -9.50
C LEU A 34 -4.15 1.36 -9.10
N GLU A 35 -4.74 0.38 -8.42
CA GLU A 35 -4.11 -0.92 -8.17
C GLU A 35 -4.00 -1.78 -9.44
N GLY A 36 -4.69 -1.39 -10.52
CA GLY A 36 -4.74 -2.15 -11.76
C GLY A 36 -5.71 -3.33 -11.70
N ASN A 37 -6.63 -3.35 -10.72
CA ASN A 37 -7.62 -4.41 -10.60
C ASN A 37 -8.67 -4.30 -11.72
N GLU A 38 -8.90 -5.39 -12.44
CA GLU A 38 -9.97 -5.52 -13.43
C GLU A 38 -10.92 -6.65 -13.05
N LEU A 39 -11.92 -6.33 -12.24
CA LEU A 39 -12.94 -7.29 -11.85
C LEU A 39 -14.00 -7.44 -12.95
N ARG A 40 -14.31 -8.69 -13.28
CA ARG A 40 -15.34 -9.07 -14.24
C ARG A 40 -16.28 -10.07 -13.59
N ASN A 41 -17.56 -10.01 -13.97
CA ASN A 41 -18.52 -11.01 -13.53
C ASN A 41 -18.13 -12.38 -14.10
N SER A 42 -17.96 -13.38 -13.22
CA SER A 42 -17.57 -14.74 -13.60
C SER A 42 -18.71 -15.53 -14.27
N GLY A 43 -19.95 -15.07 -14.14
CA GLY A 43 -21.14 -15.77 -14.64
C GLY A 43 -21.65 -16.89 -13.72
N PHE A 44 -21.07 -17.08 -12.54
CA PHE A 44 -21.54 -18.08 -11.57
C PHE A 44 -22.86 -17.63 -10.95
N LYS A 45 -23.85 -18.54 -10.92
CA LYS A 45 -25.17 -18.29 -10.33
C LYS A 45 -25.16 -18.73 -8.88
N LEU A 46 -24.73 -17.84 -8.01
CA LEU A 46 -24.64 -18.09 -6.58
C LEU A 46 -25.92 -17.59 -5.87
N HIS A 47 -26.61 -18.50 -5.18
CA HIS A 47 -27.70 -18.17 -4.27
C HIS A 47 -27.24 -18.38 -2.83
N PHE A 48 -27.45 -17.38 -1.97
CA PHE A 48 -27.00 -17.41 -0.58
C PHE A 48 -27.59 -18.61 0.17
N ALA A 49 -26.73 -19.35 0.87
CA ALA A 49 -27.07 -20.57 1.62
C ALA A 49 -27.73 -21.70 0.80
N THR A 50 -27.61 -21.67 -0.53
CA THR A 50 -28.10 -22.73 -1.42
C THR A 50 -26.94 -23.49 -2.03
N ASN A 51 -26.83 -24.78 -1.73
CA ASN A 51 -25.81 -25.64 -2.31
C ASN A 51 -26.09 -25.93 -3.79
N VAL A 52 -25.00 -26.05 -4.56
CA VAL A 52 -25.02 -26.45 -5.96
C VAL A 52 -24.03 -27.59 -6.09
N ASP A 53 -24.51 -28.81 -6.32
CA ASP A 53 -23.62 -29.97 -6.36
C ASP A 53 -22.76 -30.00 -7.63
N ARG A 54 -23.32 -29.59 -8.77
CA ARG A 54 -22.60 -29.46 -10.04
C ARG A 54 -23.42 -28.65 -11.04
N GLU A 55 -22.83 -27.60 -11.58
CA GLU A 55 -23.40 -26.78 -12.66
C GLU A 55 -22.32 -26.54 -13.72
N ASP A 56 -22.74 -26.50 -14.98
CA ASP A 56 -21.83 -26.26 -16.10
C ASP A 56 -21.51 -24.77 -16.23
N ILE A 57 -20.23 -24.47 -16.46
CA ILE A 57 -19.76 -23.12 -16.78
C ILE A 57 -19.84 -22.94 -18.30
N CYS A 58 -19.10 -23.79 -19.02
CA CYS A 58 -19.00 -23.78 -20.47
C CYS A 58 -18.29 -25.03 -20.98
N ASP A 59 -18.55 -25.35 -22.24
CA ASP A 59 -17.83 -26.38 -22.98
C ASP A 59 -16.86 -25.74 -23.97
N MET A 60 -15.69 -26.34 -24.15
CA MET A 60 -14.76 -25.93 -25.19
C MET A 60 -14.03 -27.10 -25.82
N LYS A 61 -13.72 -26.95 -27.10
CA LYS A 61 -12.81 -27.85 -27.80
C LYS A 61 -11.40 -27.29 -27.70
N LEU A 62 -10.46 -28.15 -27.33
CA LEU A 62 -9.07 -27.76 -27.16
C LEU A 62 -8.32 -27.84 -28.49
N ASP A 63 -8.13 -26.72 -29.17
CA ASP A 63 -7.31 -26.66 -30.37
C ASP A 63 -5.82 -26.72 -30.02
N LYS A 64 -4.98 -27.06 -31.00
CA LYS A 64 -3.52 -27.22 -30.79
C LYS A 64 -2.86 -25.98 -30.20
N GLU A 65 -3.29 -24.79 -30.61
CA GLU A 65 -2.78 -23.52 -30.09
C GLU A 65 -3.22 -23.30 -28.64
N THR A 66 -4.51 -23.50 -28.34
CA THR A 66 -5.05 -23.36 -26.97
C THR A 66 -4.46 -24.38 -26.00
N ALA A 67 -4.21 -25.61 -26.46
CA ALA A 67 -3.53 -26.64 -25.68
C ALA A 67 -2.12 -26.16 -25.29
N ALA A 68 -1.35 -25.65 -26.26
CA ALA A 68 0.01 -25.15 -26.00
C ALA A 68 0.02 -23.99 -25.00
N GLU A 69 -0.96 -23.07 -25.07
CA GLU A 69 -1.09 -21.99 -24.09
C GLU A 69 -1.37 -22.50 -22.67
N PHE A 70 -2.28 -23.47 -22.53
CA PHE A 70 -2.52 -24.10 -21.22
C PHE A 70 -1.33 -24.90 -20.72
N GLU A 71 -0.61 -25.61 -21.59
CA GLU A 71 0.62 -26.31 -21.22
C GLU A 71 1.68 -25.34 -20.66
N VAL A 72 1.85 -24.18 -21.31
CA VAL A 72 2.76 -23.13 -20.82
C VAL A 72 2.29 -22.58 -19.48
N ALA A 73 0.97 -22.37 -19.31
CA ALA A 73 0.40 -21.91 -18.06
C ALA A 73 0.62 -22.92 -16.91
N VAL A 74 0.50 -24.22 -17.18
CA VAL A 74 0.77 -25.29 -16.22
C VAL A 74 2.26 -25.37 -15.87
N ASP A 75 3.15 -25.30 -16.87
CA ASP A 75 4.60 -25.29 -16.64
C ASP A 75 5.05 -24.11 -15.77
N GLN A 76 4.37 -22.97 -15.92
CA GLN A 76 4.63 -21.76 -15.14
C GLN A 76 3.78 -21.68 -13.85
N GLN A 77 3.05 -22.74 -13.51
CA GLN A 77 2.21 -22.85 -12.31
C GLN A 77 1.26 -21.66 -12.15
N TYR A 78 0.51 -21.30 -13.19
CA TYR A 78 -0.41 -20.17 -13.15
C TYR A 78 -1.56 -20.41 -12.16
N TRP A 79 -1.89 -19.35 -11.42
CA TRP A 79 -3.06 -19.27 -10.55
C TRP A 79 -4.02 -18.22 -11.09
N TYR A 80 -5.31 -18.46 -10.93
CA TYR A 80 -6.34 -17.45 -11.15
C TYR A 80 -6.96 -17.03 -9.83
N GLU A 81 -7.32 -15.76 -9.73
CA GLU A 81 -8.02 -15.20 -8.57
C GLU A 81 -9.50 -15.03 -8.90
N LEU A 82 -10.36 -15.49 -7.98
CA LEU A 82 -11.76 -15.12 -7.93
C LEU A 82 -12.01 -14.34 -6.64
N VAL A 83 -13.02 -13.47 -6.68
CA VAL A 83 -13.36 -12.60 -5.56
C VAL A 83 -14.84 -12.73 -5.27
N LEU A 84 -15.19 -12.98 -4.01
CA LEU A 84 -16.57 -13.05 -3.55
C LEU A 84 -16.68 -12.27 -2.24
N ASP A 85 -17.56 -11.27 -2.20
CA ASP A 85 -17.74 -10.40 -1.02
C ASP A 85 -16.41 -9.78 -0.53
N ASP A 86 -15.60 -9.34 -1.50
CA ASP A 86 -14.22 -8.80 -1.36
C ASP A 86 -13.17 -9.76 -0.78
N LEU A 87 -13.57 -11.00 -0.46
CA LEU A 87 -12.66 -12.07 -0.06
C LEU A 87 -12.01 -12.71 -1.30
N PRO A 88 -10.66 -12.74 -1.39
CA PRO A 88 -9.96 -13.41 -2.47
C PRO A 88 -9.92 -14.93 -2.26
N MET A 89 -9.98 -15.65 -3.37
CA MET A 89 -9.76 -17.09 -3.44
C MET A 89 -8.96 -17.40 -4.71
N TRP A 90 -7.93 -18.23 -4.56
CA TRP A 90 -7.03 -18.58 -5.66
C TRP A 90 -7.21 -20.04 -6.05
N GLY A 91 -7.19 -20.30 -7.35
CA GLY A 91 -7.24 -21.64 -7.91
C GLY A 91 -6.09 -21.85 -8.88
N MET A 92 -5.53 -23.05 -8.89
CA MET A 92 -4.52 -23.42 -9.88
C MET A 92 -5.19 -23.73 -11.22
N VAL A 93 -4.56 -23.30 -12.32
CA VAL A 93 -4.99 -23.63 -13.69
C VAL A 93 -4.84 -25.14 -13.93
N GLY A 94 -3.73 -25.72 -13.49
CA GLY A 94 -3.42 -27.13 -13.69
C GLY A 94 -2.15 -27.53 -12.95
N GLU A 95 -1.79 -28.80 -13.05
CA GLU A 95 -0.62 -29.38 -12.39
C GLU A 95 0.02 -30.45 -13.29
N VAL A 96 1.32 -30.66 -13.13
CA VAL A 96 2.03 -31.77 -13.77
C VAL A 96 1.92 -33.00 -12.88
N LEU A 97 1.09 -33.95 -13.29
CA LEU A 97 0.85 -35.19 -12.56
C LEU A 97 1.62 -36.34 -13.21
N ARG A 98 1.92 -37.37 -12.42
CA ARG A 98 2.52 -38.59 -12.96
C ARG A 98 1.40 -39.51 -13.41
N ASP A 99 1.43 -39.92 -14.67
CA ASP A 99 0.54 -40.95 -15.21
C ASP A 99 0.86 -42.29 -14.53
N ASP A 100 -0.15 -42.86 -13.88
CA ASP A 100 -0.05 -44.16 -13.20
C ASP A 100 0.18 -45.32 -14.17
N THR A 101 -0.19 -45.16 -15.45
CA THR A 101 -0.12 -46.23 -16.45
C THR A 101 1.24 -46.31 -17.15
N HIS A 102 1.82 -45.19 -17.58
CA HIS A 102 3.12 -45.16 -18.27
C HIS A 102 4.26 -44.59 -17.44
N GLY A 103 3.97 -44.05 -16.24
CA GLY A 103 4.96 -43.44 -15.36
C GLY A 103 5.54 -42.14 -15.89
N ARG A 104 4.94 -41.54 -16.92
CA ARG A 104 5.36 -40.27 -17.53
C ARG A 104 4.75 -39.10 -16.78
N MET A 105 5.45 -37.96 -16.78
CA MET A 105 4.88 -36.72 -16.26
C MET A 105 4.00 -36.11 -17.35
N GLU A 106 2.72 -35.91 -17.03
CA GLU A 106 1.70 -35.39 -17.94
C GLU A 106 1.06 -34.14 -17.36
N LYS A 107 0.86 -33.14 -18.22
CA LYS A 107 0.29 -31.86 -17.81
C LYS A 107 -1.22 -31.98 -17.80
N HIS A 108 -1.83 -31.65 -16.67
CA HIS A 108 -3.26 -31.71 -16.48
C HIS A 108 -3.83 -30.32 -16.23
N ILE A 109 -5.03 -30.07 -16.73
CA ILE A 109 -5.83 -28.88 -16.44
C ILE A 109 -6.97 -29.24 -15.50
N PHE A 110 -7.25 -28.40 -14.51
CA PHE A 110 -8.40 -28.60 -13.62
C PHE A 110 -9.68 -28.11 -14.28
N THR A 111 -10.66 -28.99 -14.38
CA THR A 111 -11.95 -28.71 -15.06
C THR A 111 -13.10 -28.44 -14.10
N HIS A 112 -12.97 -28.85 -12.83
CA HIS A 112 -13.99 -28.62 -11.80
C HIS A 112 -13.50 -27.62 -10.75
N ARG A 113 -14.39 -26.72 -10.33
CA ARG A 113 -14.14 -25.72 -9.29
C ARG A 113 -15.08 -25.95 -8.12
N SER A 114 -14.55 -26.37 -6.98
CA SER A 114 -15.32 -26.58 -5.77
C SER A 114 -15.20 -25.38 -4.85
N LEU A 115 -16.28 -24.62 -4.70
CA LEU A 115 -16.35 -23.45 -3.82
C LEU A 115 -16.91 -23.87 -2.46
N SER A 116 -16.15 -23.63 -1.40
CA SER A 116 -16.59 -23.82 -0.02
C SER A 116 -16.74 -22.47 0.66
N ILE A 117 -17.99 -22.07 0.93
CA ILE A 117 -18.33 -20.75 1.47
C ILE A 117 -18.84 -20.91 2.90
N ALA A 118 -18.13 -20.29 3.86
CA ALA A 118 -18.56 -20.24 5.24
C ALA A 118 -19.33 -18.95 5.52
N TYR A 119 -20.47 -19.06 6.23
CA TYR A 119 -21.32 -17.92 6.54
C TYR A 119 -21.78 -17.91 8.00
N SER A 120 -22.09 -16.72 8.52
CA SER A 120 -22.65 -16.52 9.85
C SER A 120 -23.83 -15.55 9.77
N GLY A 121 -25.03 -16.05 10.09
CA GLY A 121 -26.27 -15.32 9.84
C GLY A 121 -26.45 -15.01 8.35
N ASN A 122 -26.46 -13.71 7.99
CA ASN A 122 -26.61 -13.24 6.61
C ASN A 122 -25.30 -12.71 6.00
N ARG A 123 -24.14 -13.07 6.55
CA ARG A 123 -22.84 -12.55 6.11
C ARG A 123 -21.87 -13.67 5.76
N ILE A 124 -21.09 -13.47 4.70
CA ILE A 124 -20.01 -14.37 4.28
C ILE A 124 -18.78 -14.09 5.14
N ILE A 125 -18.15 -15.16 5.62
CA ILE A 125 -17.01 -15.08 6.54
C ILE A 125 -15.76 -15.67 5.90
N GLU A 126 -15.88 -16.79 5.19
CA GLU A 126 -14.73 -17.41 4.52
C GLU A 126 -15.13 -17.95 3.16
N VAL A 127 -14.20 -17.91 2.21
CA VAL A 127 -14.34 -18.51 0.89
C VAL A 127 -13.09 -19.34 0.62
N ASN A 128 -13.27 -20.57 0.18
CA ASN A 128 -12.19 -21.42 -0.29
C ASN A 128 -12.54 -21.94 -1.68
N LEU A 129 -11.51 -22.08 -2.50
CA LEU A 129 -11.59 -22.68 -3.82
C LEU A 129 -10.69 -23.89 -3.86
N THR A 130 -11.24 -25.02 -4.29
CA THR A 130 -10.47 -26.21 -4.62
C THR A 130 -10.58 -26.46 -6.11
N SER A 131 -9.44 -26.54 -6.79
CA SER A 131 -9.37 -26.99 -8.18
C SER A 131 -9.40 -28.53 -8.18
N GLU A 132 -10.38 -29.12 -8.87
CA GLU A 132 -10.64 -30.56 -8.90
C GLU A 132 -10.78 -31.07 -10.34
N ASN A 133 -10.84 -32.40 -10.49
CA ASN A 133 -10.95 -33.11 -11.76
C ASN A 133 -9.86 -32.73 -12.78
N PRO A 134 -8.59 -33.12 -12.51
CA PRO A 134 -7.49 -32.93 -13.44
C PRO A 134 -7.72 -33.77 -14.70
N VAL A 135 -7.65 -33.15 -15.87
CA VAL A 135 -7.78 -33.80 -17.18
C VAL A 135 -6.50 -33.55 -17.98
N PRO A 136 -5.92 -34.55 -18.65
CA PRO A 136 -4.71 -34.36 -19.46
C PRO A 136 -4.96 -33.35 -20.59
N ILE A 137 -3.94 -32.55 -20.91
CA ILE A 137 -4.01 -31.55 -21.97
C ILE A 137 -3.72 -32.24 -23.32
N GLU A 138 -4.79 -32.51 -24.09
CA GLU A 138 -4.67 -33.12 -25.43
C GLU A 138 -5.38 -32.32 -26.52
N ALA A 139 -4.66 -32.03 -27.62
CA ALA A 139 -5.22 -31.31 -28.75
C ALA A 139 -6.33 -32.12 -29.45
N GLY A 140 -7.49 -31.50 -29.63
CA GLY A 140 -8.70 -32.06 -30.24
C GLY A 140 -9.73 -32.55 -29.22
N GLN A 141 -9.40 -32.61 -27.93
CA GLN A 141 -10.29 -33.05 -26.86
C GLN A 141 -11.38 -32.01 -26.55
N GLN A 142 -12.56 -32.48 -26.15
CA GLN A 142 -13.62 -31.63 -25.60
C GLN A 142 -13.47 -31.55 -24.08
N LEU A 143 -13.40 -30.34 -23.54
CA LEU A 143 -13.36 -30.07 -22.10
C LEU A 143 -14.67 -29.40 -21.66
N SER A 144 -15.21 -29.86 -20.54
CA SER A 144 -16.40 -29.31 -19.89
C SER A 144 -16.02 -28.73 -18.55
N PHE A 145 -16.09 -27.40 -18.42
CA PHE A 145 -15.78 -26.73 -17.16
C PHE A 145 -17.03 -26.64 -16.29
N THR A 146 -16.90 -27.01 -15.03
CA THR A 146 -18.02 -27.10 -14.09
C THR A 146 -17.65 -26.49 -12.74
N TYR A 147 -18.66 -26.12 -11.95
CA TYR A 147 -18.46 -25.66 -10.58
C TYR A 147 -19.46 -26.29 -9.62
N SER A 148 -19.08 -26.33 -8.35
CA SER A 148 -19.92 -26.72 -7.22
C SER A 148 -19.79 -25.69 -6.10
N VAL A 149 -20.83 -25.57 -5.28
CA VAL A 149 -20.93 -24.57 -4.22
C VAL A 149 -21.47 -25.24 -2.98
N HIS A 150 -20.67 -25.23 -1.91
CA HIS A 150 -21.01 -25.81 -0.63
C HIS A 150 -20.99 -24.73 0.45
N TRP A 151 -22.15 -24.48 1.05
CA TRP A 151 -22.32 -23.54 2.15
C TRP A 151 -22.15 -24.24 3.49
N LYS A 152 -21.41 -23.60 4.40
CA LYS A 152 -21.19 -24.10 5.76
C LYS A 152 -21.43 -22.98 6.78
N GLU A 153 -22.25 -23.26 7.79
CA GLU A 153 -22.46 -22.32 8.88
C GLU A 153 -21.23 -22.26 9.81
N THR A 154 -20.86 -21.06 10.25
CA THR A 154 -19.74 -20.82 11.18
C THR A 154 -20.10 -19.84 12.29
N THR A 155 -19.49 -20.03 13.46
CA THR A 155 -19.64 -19.17 14.64
C THR A 155 -18.62 -18.02 14.68
N LYS A 156 -17.76 -17.90 13.67
CA LYS A 156 -16.77 -16.81 13.58
C LYS A 156 -17.46 -15.47 13.34
N SER A 157 -16.98 -14.42 14.03
CA SER A 157 -17.47 -13.04 13.85
C SER A 157 -16.99 -12.46 12.52
N PHE A 158 -17.84 -11.63 11.91
CA PHE A 158 -17.56 -10.92 10.65
C PHE A 158 -16.30 -10.05 10.73
N GLU A 159 -16.05 -9.38 11.85
CA GLU A 159 -14.87 -8.51 12.06
C GLU A 159 -13.55 -9.28 11.95
N LYS A 160 -13.56 -10.59 12.22
CA LYS A 160 -12.37 -11.44 12.18
C LYS A 160 -12.20 -12.16 10.84
N ARG A 161 -13.05 -11.88 9.83
CA ARG A 161 -13.05 -12.60 8.55
C ARG A 161 -11.71 -12.47 7.81
N PHE A 162 -11.08 -11.30 7.89
CA PHE A 162 -9.81 -11.03 7.22
C PHE A 162 -8.59 -11.54 7.96
N ASN A 163 -8.71 -12.01 9.21
CA ASN A 163 -7.57 -12.48 10.00
C ASN A 163 -6.77 -13.57 9.28
N ARG A 164 -7.45 -14.44 8.52
CA ARG A 164 -6.80 -15.50 7.74
C ARG A 164 -5.87 -14.96 6.65
N TYR A 165 -6.20 -13.82 6.05
CA TYR A 165 -5.38 -13.18 5.01
C TYR A 165 -4.33 -12.25 5.58
N LEU A 166 -4.51 -11.81 6.83
CA LEU A 166 -3.56 -11.00 7.59
C LEU A 166 -2.58 -11.85 8.42
N GLU A 167 -2.76 -13.18 8.46
CA GLU A 167 -2.00 -14.05 9.33
C GLU A 167 -0.50 -14.02 9.00
N TYR A 168 0.25 -13.75 10.07
CA TYR A 168 1.57 -13.14 10.10
C TYR A 168 2.72 -14.12 9.79
N ASP A 169 2.46 -15.42 9.79
CA ASP A 169 3.45 -16.47 9.53
C ASP A 169 4.03 -16.43 8.09
N PHE A 170 3.35 -15.77 7.14
CA PHE A 170 3.84 -15.58 5.78
C PHE A 170 4.82 -14.39 5.64
N PHE A 171 4.68 -13.35 6.48
CA PHE A 171 5.46 -12.12 6.38
C PHE A 171 6.62 -12.03 7.38
N GLU A 172 6.67 -12.91 8.39
CA GLU A 172 7.64 -12.77 9.48
C GLU A 172 8.91 -13.59 9.26
N HIS A 173 9.94 -12.95 8.69
CA HIS A 173 11.29 -13.29 9.11
C HIS A 173 11.51 -12.64 10.48
N LYS A 174 11.65 -13.43 11.55
CA LYS A 174 11.93 -13.01 12.95
C LYS A 174 13.19 -12.13 13.15
N ILE A 175 13.81 -11.67 12.07
CA ILE A 175 15.10 -10.98 12.02
C ILE A 175 14.93 -9.44 11.90
N HIS A 176 13.73 -8.91 11.65
CA HIS A 176 13.54 -7.48 11.42
C HIS A 176 13.80 -6.59 12.65
N TRP A 177 13.46 -7.04 13.86
CA TRP A 177 13.66 -6.23 15.07
C TRP A 177 15.16 -6.01 15.40
N PHE A 178 16.03 -6.97 15.05
CA PHE A 178 17.48 -6.80 15.18
C PHE A 178 18.03 -5.70 14.26
N SER A 179 17.50 -5.60 13.03
CA SER A 179 17.87 -4.55 12.08
C SER A 179 17.38 -3.16 12.52
N ILE A 180 16.16 -3.07 13.05
CA ILE A 180 15.61 -1.82 13.64
C ILE A 180 16.48 -1.38 14.82
N PHE A 181 16.81 -2.30 15.73
CA PHE A 181 17.64 -1.96 16.89
C PHE A 181 19.02 -1.46 16.45
N ASN A 182 19.64 -2.14 15.48
CA ASN A 182 20.95 -1.76 14.96
C ASN A 182 20.95 -0.37 14.29
N SER A 183 19.93 -0.04 13.50
CA SER A 183 19.82 1.28 12.87
C SER A 183 19.51 2.38 13.89
N PHE A 184 18.66 2.09 14.88
CA PHE A 184 18.32 3.03 15.95
C PHE A 184 19.52 3.37 16.85
N MET A 185 20.33 2.37 17.21
CA MET A 185 21.57 2.58 17.98
C MET A 185 22.57 3.46 17.23
N MET A 186 22.71 3.30 15.92
CA MET A 186 23.58 4.16 15.10
C MET A 186 23.13 5.62 15.11
N VAL A 187 21.82 5.88 15.01
CA VAL A 187 21.27 7.23 15.06
C VAL A 187 21.53 7.87 16.42
N ILE A 188 21.26 7.17 17.52
CA ILE A 188 21.53 7.69 18.88
C ILE A 188 23.03 7.98 19.06
N PHE A 189 23.90 7.09 18.60
CA PHE A 189 25.34 7.27 18.71
C PHE A 189 25.83 8.50 17.93
N LEU A 190 25.39 8.66 16.68
CA LEU A 190 25.73 9.82 15.86
C LEU A 190 25.19 11.13 16.45
N CYS A 191 23.92 11.15 16.87
CA CYS A 191 23.34 12.30 17.57
C CYS A 191 24.09 12.63 18.86
N GLY A 192 24.52 11.62 19.62
CA GLY A 192 25.33 11.78 20.83
C GLY A 192 26.70 12.39 20.54
N LEU A 193 27.41 11.91 19.52
CA LEU A 193 28.69 12.48 19.09
C LEU A 193 28.54 13.96 18.68
N VAL A 194 27.54 14.27 17.85
CA VAL A 194 27.25 15.65 17.43
C VAL A 194 26.91 16.52 18.65
N ALA A 195 26.10 16.03 19.58
CA ALA A 195 25.75 16.75 20.79
C ALA A 195 26.96 17.01 21.70
N ILE A 196 27.88 16.05 21.85
CA ILE A 196 29.11 16.24 22.62
C ILE A 196 30.02 17.28 21.96
N ILE A 197 30.20 17.22 20.64
CA ILE A 197 30.98 18.22 19.90
C ILE A 197 30.37 19.60 20.10
N MET A 198 29.05 19.72 19.91
CA MET A 198 28.32 20.98 20.09
C MET A 198 28.40 21.49 21.53
N PHE A 199 28.26 20.62 22.52
CA PHE A 199 28.37 21.00 23.93
C PHE A 199 29.78 21.47 24.28
N ARG A 200 30.81 20.81 23.73
CA ARG A 200 32.20 21.19 23.91
C ARG A 200 32.51 22.54 23.25
N THR A 201 32.00 22.79 22.04
CA THR A 201 32.17 24.08 21.36
C THR A 201 31.44 25.18 22.11
N LEU A 202 30.18 24.96 22.51
CA LEU A 202 29.40 25.92 23.30
C LEU A 202 30.08 26.26 24.62
N LYS A 203 30.54 25.25 25.38
CA LYS A 203 31.24 25.48 26.66
C LYS A 203 32.52 26.27 26.48
N ASN A 204 33.29 25.99 25.43
CA ASN A 204 34.50 26.74 25.11
C ASN A 204 34.19 28.18 24.68
N ASP A 205 33.13 28.39 23.89
CA ASP A 205 32.67 29.72 23.50
C ASP A 205 32.23 30.52 24.73
N PHE A 206 31.37 29.96 25.59
CA PHE A 206 30.94 30.63 26.84
C PHE A 206 32.13 30.98 27.76
N ALA A 207 33.11 30.09 27.90
CA ALA A 207 34.30 30.34 28.71
C ALA A 207 35.22 31.42 28.13
N ARG A 208 35.22 31.59 26.80
CA ARG A 208 35.91 32.70 26.13
C ARG A 208 35.20 34.03 26.41
N TYR A 209 33.88 34.07 26.27
CA TYR A 209 33.09 35.28 26.55
C TYR A 209 33.21 35.75 28.00
N ALA A 210 33.19 34.84 28.97
CA ALA A 210 33.35 35.20 30.38
C ALA A 210 34.71 35.88 30.68
N LYS A 211 35.77 35.48 29.98
CA LYS A 211 37.09 36.10 30.10
C LYS A 211 37.17 37.47 29.42
N ASP A 212 36.54 37.61 28.25
CA ASP A 212 36.51 38.88 27.53
C ASP A 212 35.71 39.94 28.33
N GLU A 213 34.63 39.53 29.04
CA GLU A 213 33.87 40.40 29.95
C GLU A 213 34.70 40.84 31.18
N ASP A 214 35.48 39.94 31.80
CA ASP A 214 36.37 40.29 32.91
C ASP A 214 37.49 41.27 32.49
N LEU A 215 37.99 41.16 31.25
CA LEU A 215 39.02 42.04 30.69
C LEU A 215 38.51 43.45 30.39
N ASP A 216 37.24 43.59 29.98
CA ASP A 216 36.60 44.90 29.77
C ASP A 216 36.40 45.67 31.09
N VAL A 217 36.20 44.98 32.22
CA VAL A 217 36.07 45.59 33.56
C VAL A 217 37.39 46.16 34.08
N GLU A 218 38.54 45.62 33.67
CA GLU A 218 39.88 46.12 34.04
C GLU A 218 40.34 47.36 33.22
N GLY A 219 39.46 47.96 32.41
CA GLY A 219 39.66 49.28 31.79
C GLY A 219 40.40 49.26 30.46
N LEU A 220 40.70 48.08 29.89
CA LEU A 220 41.13 47.94 28.51
C LEU A 220 39.86 47.72 27.66
N GLN A 221 39.20 48.79 27.22
CA GLN A 221 38.04 48.69 26.31
C GLN A 221 38.50 48.03 25.00
N VAL A 222 38.43 46.71 24.93
CA VAL A 222 38.53 45.99 23.67
C VAL A 222 37.15 46.15 23.06
N ILE A 223 37.02 46.96 22.02
CA ILE A 223 35.81 46.99 21.20
C ILE A 223 35.69 45.58 20.59
N GLY A 224 35.06 44.68 21.32
CA GLY A 224 34.85 43.30 20.91
C GLY A 224 33.85 43.32 19.78
N GLU A 225 34.33 43.25 18.54
CA GLU A 225 33.48 42.93 17.40
C GLU A 225 32.73 41.64 17.73
N ASP A 226 31.41 41.72 17.90
CA ASP A 226 30.54 40.57 18.14
C ASP A 226 30.91 39.48 17.13
N THR A 227 31.61 38.43 17.55
CA THR A 227 32.24 37.51 16.59
C THR A 227 31.38 36.27 16.39
N GLY A 228 31.26 35.80 15.15
CA GLY A 228 30.63 34.52 14.82
C GLY A 228 29.09 34.58 14.70
N TRP A 229 28.37 33.75 15.46
CA TRP A 229 26.92 33.52 15.28
C TRP A 229 26.06 34.76 15.54
N LYS A 230 26.54 35.72 16.33
CA LYS A 230 25.84 36.97 16.62
C LYS A 230 25.74 37.89 15.40
N GLN A 231 26.78 37.93 14.55
CA GLN A 231 26.72 38.64 13.26
C GLN A 231 25.73 37.98 12.30
N VAL A 232 25.57 36.66 12.40
CA VAL A 232 24.66 35.88 11.56
C VAL A 232 23.19 36.05 11.98
N HIS A 233 22.90 36.58 13.18
CA HIS A 233 21.52 36.80 13.63
C HIS A 233 20.73 37.70 12.66
N GLY A 234 21.38 38.67 12.00
CA GLY A 234 20.78 39.48 10.94
C GLY A 234 20.66 38.77 9.59
N ASP A 235 21.57 37.83 9.30
CA ASP A 235 21.63 37.10 8.02
C ASP A 235 20.62 35.97 7.92
N VAL A 236 20.15 35.42 9.05
CA VAL A 236 19.04 34.45 9.09
C VAL A 236 17.76 34.98 8.45
N PHE A 237 17.59 36.31 8.42
CA PHE A 237 16.41 36.96 7.85
C PHE A 237 16.58 37.38 6.39
N ARG A 238 17.76 37.16 5.77
CA ARG A 238 17.93 37.43 4.34
C ARG A 238 17.16 36.41 3.52
N PRO A 239 16.46 36.85 2.46
CA PRO A 239 15.82 35.91 1.54
C PRO A 239 16.90 35.04 0.86
N PRO A 240 16.74 33.72 0.81
CA PRO A 240 17.61 32.84 0.05
C PRO A 240 17.48 33.13 -1.46
N GLU A 241 18.53 32.85 -2.23
CA GLU A 241 18.58 33.10 -3.69
C GLU A 241 17.38 32.49 -4.43
N ASN A 242 16.94 31.31 -4.02
CA ASN A 242 15.80 30.59 -4.59
C ASN A 242 14.61 30.50 -3.60
N LEU A 243 14.14 31.66 -3.13
CA LEU A 243 13.06 31.75 -2.13
C LEU A 243 11.76 31.06 -2.55
N GLU A 244 11.38 31.14 -3.83
CA GLU A 244 10.16 30.49 -4.34
C GLU A 244 10.24 28.95 -4.22
N LEU A 245 11.36 28.36 -4.64
CA LEU A 245 11.60 26.93 -4.53
C LEU A 245 11.66 26.50 -3.06
N PHE A 246 12.33 27.28 -2.21
CA PHE A 246 12.40 27.00 -0.78
C PHE A 246 11.01 26.99 -0.13
N CYS A 247 10.17 27.99 -0.42
CA CYS A 247 8.80 28.05 0.10
C CYS A 247 7.95 26.87 -0.40
N ALA A 248 8.12 26.47 -1.67
CA ALA A 248 7.45 25.30 -2.22
C ALA A 248 7.85 24.02 -1.48
N ILE A 249 9.15 23.80 -1.24
CA ILE A 249 9.66 22.62 -0.50
C ILE A 249 9.17 22.61 0.95
N VAL A 250 9.17 23.76 1.64
CA VAL A 250 8.67 23.85 3.02
C VAL A 250 7.16 23.59 3.07
N GLY A 251 6.41 24.12 2.10
CA GLY A 251 4.97 23.86 1.97
C GLY A 251 4.65 22.38 1.74
N THR A 252 5.37 21.71 0.84
CA THR A 252 5.20 20.27 0.61
C THR A 252 5.64 19.43 1.81
N GLY A 253 6.69 19.83 2.53
CA GLY A 253 7.09 19.19 3.77
C GLY A 253 5.98 19.21 4.83
N TRP A 254 5.35 20.37 5.02
CA TRP A 254 4.23 20.51 5.95
C TRP A 254 2.98 19.72 5.50
N GLN A 255 2.72 19.67 4.19
CA GLN A 255 1.69 18.82 3.61
C GLN A 255 1.90 17.33 3.95
N LEU A 256 3.11 16.82 3.76
CA LEU A 256 3.43 15.42 4.02
C LEU A 256 3.31 15.08 5.51
N VAL A 257 3.78 15.95 6.41
CA VAL A 257 3.65 15.74 7.86
C VAL A 257 2.18 15.63 8.27
N ILE A 258 1.33 16.53 7.76
CA ILE A 258 -0.11 16.50 8.09
C ILE A 258 -0.81 15.33 7.43
N LEU A 259 -0.46 14.99 6.20
CA LEU A 259 -0.98 13.81 5.52
C LEU A 259 -0.70 12.54 6.33
N VAL A 260 0.55 12.34 6.75
CA VAL A 260 0.96 11.17 7.55
C VAL A 260 0.20 11.16 8.88
N LEU A 261 0.13 12.29 9.58
CA LEU A 261 -0.62 12.39 10.83
C LEU A 261 -2.10 12.05 10.63
N PHE A 262 -2.73 12.59 9.59
CA PHE A 262 -4.15 12.37 9.30
C PHE A 262 -4.43 10.91 8.95
N VAL A 263 -3.60 10.30 8.09
CA VAL A 263 -3.74 8.87 7.72
C VAL A 263 -3.58 7.98 8.95
N ILE A 264 -2.63 8.28 9.83
CA ILE A 264 -2.44 7.54 11.10
C ILE A 264 -3.67 7.69 12.01
N LEU A 265 -4.18 8.90 12.18
CA LEU A 265 -5.40 9.15 12.97
C LEU A 265 -6.61 8.45 12.37
N TYR A 266 -6.77 8.50 11.05
CA TYR A 266 -7.84 7.82 10.33
C TYR A 266 -7.73 6.30 10.52
N ALA A 267 -6.54 5.71 10.42
CA ALA A 267 -6.32 4.29 10.66
C ALA A 267 -6.65 3.87 12.12
N MET A 268 -6.31 4.71 13.11
CA MET A 268 -6.63 4.44 14.52
C MET A 268 -8.12 4.61 14.85
N LEU A 269 -8.78 5.59 14.23
CA LEU A 269 -10.20 5.90 14.46
C LEU A 269 -11.15 5.09 13.56
N GLY A 270 -10.65 4.55 12.45
CA GLY A 270 -11.39 3.80 11.45
C GLY A 270 -12.29 2.72 12.01
N PRO A 271 -11.76 1.79 12.83
CA PRO A 271 -12.56 0.72 13.43
C PRO A 271 -13.76 1.21 14.24
N TYR A 272 -13.70 2.43 14.79
CA TYR A 272 -14.79 3.02 15.58
C TYR A 272 -15.82 3.78 14.74
N LEU A 273 -15.42 4.33 13.58
CA LEU A 273 -16.24 5.26 12.82
C LEU A 273 -16.91 4.62 11.60
N HIS A 274 -16.14 3.88 10.79
CA HIS A 274 -16.56 3.44 9.45
C HIS A 274 -16.34 1.93 9.19
N GLY A 275 -15.78 1.19 10.15
CA GLY A 275 -15.36 -0.20 9.96
C GLY A 275 -13.86 -0.30 9.68
N ASN A 276 -13.36 -1.50 9.43
CA ASN A 276 -11.93 -1.66 9.19
C ASN A 276 -11.56 -1.31 7.74
N MET A 277 -10.53 -0.49 7.57
CA MET A 277 -9.97 0.01 6.29
C MET A 277 -9.59 -1.06 5.26
N TYR A 278 -9.52 -2.32 5.68
CA TYR A 278 -9.10 -3.46 4.87
C TYR A 278 -10.29 -4.31 4.41
N GLU A 279 -11.53 -3.93 4.77
CA GLU A 279 -12.71 -4.69 4.39
C GLU A 279 -13.09 -4.48 2.92
N ASP A 280 -12.90 -3.26 2.39
CA ASP A 280 -13.21 -2.89 1.01
C ASP A 280 -11.93 -2.71 0.17
N ARG A 281 -11.97 -3.19 -1.08
CA ARG A 281 -10.83 -3.07 -2.00
C ARG A 281 -10.61 -1.62 -2.44
N GLY A 282 -9.34 -1.21 -2.49
CA GLY A 282 -8.93 0.12 -2.93
C GLY A 282 -9.35 1.28 -2.01
N GLU A 283 -9.93 1.01 -0.84
CA GLU A 283 -10.37 2.06 0.10
C GLU A 283 -9.18 2.84 0.66
N MET A 284 -8.09 2.16 1.04
CA MET A 284 -6.89 2.81 1.59
C MET A 284 -6.26 3.79 0.60
N ILE A 285 -6.12 3.39 -0.67
CA ILE A 285 -5.53 4.24 -1.71
C ILE A 285 -6.45 5.42 -2.03
N SER A 286 -7.75 5.18 -2.15
CA SER A 286 -8.73 6.23 -2.38
C SER A 286 -8.71 7.26 -1.24
N THR A 287 -8.67 6.79 0.01
CA THR A 287 -8.52 7.64 1.20
C THR A 287 -7.24 8.44 1.14
N PHE A 288 -6.09 7.80 0.86
CA PHE A 288 -4.81 8.49 0.78
C PHE A 288 -4.83 9.65 -0.22
N ILE A 289 -5.43 9.44 -1.39
CA ILE A 289 -5.56 10.46 -2.45
C ILE A 289 -6.47 11.60 -1.99
N ILE A 290 -7.60 11.29 -1.35
CA ILE A 290 -8.51 12.30 -0.81
C ILE A 290 -7.78 13.14 0.24
N CYS A 291 -7.09 12.51 1.19
CA CYS A 291 -6.31 13.18 2.23
C CYS A 291 -5.16 14.02 1.64
N PHE A 292 -4.51 13.51 0.60
CA PHE A 292 -3.47 14.24 -0.12
C PHE A 292 -4.03 15.50 -0.79
N SER A 293 -5.22 15.39 -1.41
CA SER A 293 -5.88 16.53 -2.04
C SER A 293 -6.31 17.58 -1.01
N LEU A 294 -6.84 17.18 0.14
CA LEU A 294 -7.29 18.09 1.20
C LEU A 294 -6.11 18.77 1.91
N SER A 295 -5.01 18.06 2.13
CA SER A 295 -3.80 18.63 2.73
C SER A 295 -3.09 19.66 1.84
N SER A 296 -3.39 19.72 0.53
CA SER A 296 -2.81 20.71 -0.40
C SER A 296 -3.12 22.16 -0.01
N ALA A 297 -4.26 22.43 0.62
CA ALA A 297 -4.61 23.77 1.12
C ALA A 297 -3.60 24.25 2.18
N ILE A 298 -3.11 23.33 3.00
CA ILE A 298 -2.16 23.58 4.07
C ILE A 298 -0.75 23.81 3.49
N ALA A 299 -0.41 23.11 2.41
CA ALA A 299 0.80 23.37 1.62
C ALA A 299 0.82 24.81 1.09
N GLY A 300 -0.30 25.23 0.48
CA GLY A 300 -0.48 26.59 -0.06
C GLY A 300 -0.41 27.67 1.02
N TYR A 301 -1.10 27.47 2.15
CA TYR A 301 -1.06 28.39 3.29
C TYR A 301 0.36 28.53 3.85
N SER A 302 1.07 27.41 4.03
CA SER A 302 2.41 27.40 4.62
C SER A 302 3.42 28.05 3.67
N SER A 303 3.45 27.65 2.40
CA SER A 303 4.31 28.26 1.39
C SER A 303 4.08 29.77 1.28
N GLY A 304 2.82 30.21 1.18
CA GLY A 304 2.48 31.64 1.13
C GLY A 304 2.82 32.40 2.41
N SER A 305 2.65 31.80 3.58
CA SER A 305 3.03 32.39 4.86
C SER A 305 4.54 32.57 4.97
N TYR A 306 5.34 31.60 4.54
CA TYR A 306 6.81 31.73 4.53
C TYR A 306 7.27 32.76 3.51
N TYR A 307 6.71 32.76 2.30
CA TYR A 307 7.02 33.75 1.27
C TYR A 307 6.74 35.19 1.74
N ARG A 308 5.58 35.40 2.38
CA ARG A 308 5.18 36.72 2.91
C ARG A 308 6.13 37.25 4.00
N ARG A 309 6.84 36.39 4.74
CA ARG A 309 7.80 36.84 5.77
C ARG A 309 9.01 37.55 5.17
N PHE A 310 9.40 37.20 3.94
CA PHE A 310 10.53 37.80 3.24
C PHE A 310 10.13 38.94 2.29
N PHE A 311 8.86 38.99 1.87
CA PHE A 311 8.28 40.09 1.09
C PHE A 311 7.13 40.77 1.83
N PRO A 312 7.41 41.80 2.66
CA PRO A 312 6.37 42.60 3.26
C PRO A 312 5.63 43.41 2.19
N THR A 313 4.29 43.42 2.26
CA THR A 313 3.46 44.40 1.54
C THR A 313 3.45 45.70 2.33
N ALA A 314 3.28 46.86 1.67
CA ALA A 314 3.31 48.19 2.30
C ALA A 314 2.43 48.34 3.57
N ARG A 315 1.45 47.46 3.78
CA ARG A 315 0.60 47.42 4.99
C ARG A 315 1.31 46.82 6.22
N SER A 316 2.35 45.99 6.07
CA SER A 316 3.10 45.44 7.21
C SER A 316 4.24 46.33 7.70
N GLU A 317 4.64 47.35 6.94
CA GLU A 317 5.66 48.33 7.39
C GLU A 317 5.19 49.15 8.60
N LEU A 318 3.88 49.32 8.78
CA LEU A 318 3.32 50.07 9.92
C LEU A 318 3.51 49.37 11.27
N ASN A 319 3.64 48.04 11.30
CA ASN A 319 3.73 47.24 12.54
C ASN A 319 5.01 46.40 12.65
N SER A 320 5.88 46.42 11.64
CA SER A 320 7.16 45.69 11.66
C SER A 320 8.21 46.54 12.37
N GLN A 321 8.43 46.31 13.67
CA GLN A 321 9.54 46.91 14.42
C GLN A 321 10.91 46.29 14.06
N TRP A 322 10.94 45.19 13.32
CA TRP A 322 12.14 44.38 13.07
C TRP A 322 13.00 44.84 11.89
N GLN A 323 12.53 45.79 11.08
CA GLN A 323 13.25 46.30 9.90
C GLN A 323 13.78 47.74 10.07
N LYS A 324 13.76 48.28 11.30
CA LYS A 324 14.23 49.65 11.60
C LYS A 324 15.62 49.71 12.24
N ALA A 325 16.40 48.63 12.20
CA ALA A 325 17.77 48.59 12.71
C ALA A 325 18.77 48.44 11.56
#